data_AF-A0AAN1XZ58-F1
#
_entry.id   AF-A0AAN1XZ58-F1
#
_cell.length_a   1.000
_cell.length_b   1.000
_cell.length_c   1.000
_cell.angle_alpha   90.00
_cell.angle_beta   90.00
_cell.angle_gamma   90.00
#
_symmetry.space_group_name_H-M   'P 1'
#
loop_
_entity.id
_entity.type
_entity.pdbx_description
1 polymer ?
#
loop_
_entity_poly.entity_id
_entity_poly.type
_entity_poly.pdbx_seq_one_letter_code
_entity_poly.pdbx_strand_id
1 'polypeptide(L)'
;MSSSIGQLAVSVNQVAGCAREASTLSLEADRKARDGGVAVERLVRSTREIADDINTVVSTMEELGTASERIGAIVEVIDAIADQTNLLALNAAIEAARADEHGRGFAVVADEVRKLAESSAQSTREIGQLVKDIQAKTAEVVRSTTASGTKAESGLEMAALAGRTIADIPSSVSKANRLIEQISMAARE
;
A
#
# COMPACT_ATOMS: atom_id res chain seq x y z
N MET A 1 -62.44 -35.72 23.62
CA MET A 1 -62.23 -35.84 22.15
C MET A 1 -62.40 -34.51 21.42
N SER A 2 -63.50 -33.75 21.61
CA SER A 2 -63.69 -32.45 20.95
C SER A 2 -62.60 -31.40 21.30
N SER A 3 -62.17 -31.29 22.56
CA SER A 3 -61.09 -30.37 22.96
C SER A 3 -59.72 -30.72 22.38
N SER A 4 -59.40 -32.01 22.29
CA SER A 4 -58.13 -32.49 21.73
C SER A 4 -58.03 -32.26 20.22
N ILE A 5 -59.14 -32.40 19.50
CA ILE A 5 -59.23 -32.08 18.06
C ILE A 5 -59.09 -30.57 17.84
N GLY A 6 -59.72 -29.74 18.69
CA GLY A 6 -59.55 -28.29 18.66
C GLY A 6 -58.10 -27.84 18.94
N GLN A 7 -57.42 -28.45 19.91
CA GLN A 7 -56.01 -28.18 20.19
C GLN A 7 -55.07 -28.62 19.06
N LEU A 8 -55.36 -29.75 18.40
CA LEU A 8 -54.62 -30.19 17.21
C LEU A 8 -54.77 -29.19 16.06
N ALA A 9 -55.99 -28.73 15.78
CA ALA A 9 -56.24 -27.74 14.72
C ALA A 9 -55.51 -26.40 14.97
N VAL A 10 -55.43 -25.95 16.22
CA VAL A 10 -54.66 -24.76 16.59
C VAL A 10 -53.15 -25.00 16.38
N SER A 11 -52.64 -26.15 16.82
CA SER A 11 -51.22 -26.50 16.68
C SER A 11 -50.79 -26.61 15.22
N VAL A 12 -51.63 -27.21 14.37
CA VAL A 12 -51.39 -27.35 12.93
C VAL A 12 -51.36 -25.98 12.24
N ASN A 13 -52.29 -25.09 12.57
CA ASN A 13 -52.27 -23.71 12.07
C ASN A 13 -51.02 -22.94 12.51
N GLN A 14 -50.56 -23.16 13.75
CA GLN A 14 -49.34 -22.56 14.26
C GLN A 14 -48.10 -23.07 13.51
N VAL A 15 -48.00 -24.38 13.25
CA VAL A 15 -46.93 -24.97 12.42
C VAL A 15 -46.93 -24.38 11.00
N ALA A 16 -48.09 -24.25 10.36
CA ALA A 16 -48.20 -23.60 9.05
C ALA A 16 -47.81 -22.10 9.08
N GLY A 17 -48.07 -21.41 10.20
CA GLY A 17 -47.57 -20.06 10.47
C GLY A 17 -46.05 -20.01 10.52
N CYS A 18 -45.42 -20.84 11.36
CA CYS A 18 -43.97 -20.92 11.50
C CYS A 18 -43.28 -21.31 10.19
N ALA A 19 -43.86 -22.21 9.40
CA ALA A 19 -43.32 -22.59 8.09
C ALA A 19 -43.27 -21.39 7.12
N ARG A 20 -44.32 -20.55 7.07
CA ARG A 20 -44.31 -19.34 6.22
C ARG A 20 -43.26 -18.32 6.65
N GLU A 21 -43.13 -18.11 7.96
CA GLU A 21 -42.10 -17.23 8.52
C GLU A 21 -40.69 -17.74 8.19
N ALA A 22 -40.44 -19.04 8.38
CA ALA A 22 -39.17 -19.68 8.04
C ALA A 22 -38.83 -19.58 6.55
N SER A 23 -39.83 -19.68 5.65
CA SER A 23 -39.63 -19.49 4.21
C SER A 23 -39.23 -18.05 3.87
N THR A 24 -39.86 -17.07 4.53
CA THR A 24 -39.54 -15.65 4.35
C THR A 24 -38.11 -15.34 4.81
N LEU A 25 -37.72 -15.83 6.00
CA LEU A 25 -36.35 -15.73 6.53
C LEU A 25 -35.33 -16.40 5.61
N SER A 26 -35.68 -17.55 5.04
CA SER A 26 -34.83 -18.28 4.09
C SER A 26 -34.59 -17.47 2.81
N LEU A 27 -35.63 -16.87 2.22
CA LEU A 27 -35.49 -15.99 1.05
C LEU A 27 -34.63 -14.76 1.36
N GLU A 28 -34.79 -14.17 2.54
CA GLU A 28 -33.95 -13.04 2.96
C GLU A 28 -32.48 -13.45 3.14
N ALA A 29 -32.22 -14.64 3.68
CA ALA A 29 -30.88 -15.20 3.80
C ALA A 29 -30.23 -15.46 2.44
N ASP A 30 -30.96 -16.00 1.45
CA ASP A 30 -30.47 -16.15 0.06
C ASP A 30 -30.07 -14.80 -0.53
N ARG A 31 -30.92 -13.77 -0.39
CA ARG A 31 -30.63 -12.43 -0.88
C ARG A 31 -29.38 -11.85 -0.23
N LYS A 32 -29.29 -11.89 1.11
CA LYS A 32 -28.13 -11.40 1.86
C LYS A 32 -26.84 -12.13 1.48
N ALA A 33 -26.91 -13.43 1.23
CA ALA A 33 -25.76 -14.20 0.75
C ALA A 33 -25.31 -13.76 -0.63
N ARG A 34 -26.23 -13.56 -1.59
CA ARG A 34 -25.89 -13.05 -2.93
C ARG A 34 -25.24 -11.66 -2.86
N ASP A 35 -25.83 -10.75 -2.09
CA ASP A 35 -25.29 -9.40 -1.89
C ASP A 35 -23.89 -9.47 -1.26
N GLY A 36 -23.70 -10.35 -0.27
CA GLY A 36 -22.40 -10.62 0.35
C GLY A 36 -21.37 -11.17 -0.65
N GLY A 37 -21.80 -12.04 -1.56
CA GLY A 37 -20.95 -12.60 -2.62
C GLY A 37 -20.43 -11.51 -3.55
N VAL A 38 -21.31 -10.62 -4.02
CA VAL A 38 -20.95 -9.47 -4.86
C VAL A 38 -19.98 -8.52 -4.12
N ALA A 39 -20.21 -8.28 -2.82
CA ALA A 39 -19.33 -7.46 -2.01
C ALA A 39 -17.92 -8.07 -1.88
N VAL A 40 -17.82 -9.38 -1.69
CA VAL A 40 -16.54 -10.10 -1.63
C VAL A 40 -15.83 -10.08 -2.99
N GLU A 41 -16.54 -10.29 -4.10
CA GLU A 41 -15.95 -10.18 -5.44
C GLU A 41 -15.37 -8.78 -5.71
N ARG A 42 -16.07 -7.73 -5.27
CA ARG A 42 -15.58 -6.36 -5.37
C ARG A 42 -14.34 -6.15 -4.49
N LEU A 43 -14.34 -6.68 -3.26
CA LEU A 43 -13.18 -6.63 -2.36
C LEU A 43 -11.96 -7.30 -3.01
N VAL A 44 -12.12 -8.53 -3.52
CA VAL A 44 -11.07 -9.28 -4.22
C VAL A 44 -10.46 -8.46 -5.37
N ARG A 45 -11.29 -7.80 -6.17
CA ARG A 45 -10.83 -6.95 -7.27
C ARG A 45 -10.03 -5.75 -6.78
N SER A 46 -10.57 -5.02 -5.79
CA SER A 46 -9.90 -3.85 -5.22
C SER A 46 -8.58 -4.21 -4.54
N THR A 47 -8.50 -5.36 -3.87
CA THR A 47 -7.25 -5.83 -3.26
C THR A 47 -6.20 -6.22 -4.30
N ARG A 48 -6.60 -6.73 -5.47
CA ARG A 48 -5.67 -6.96 -6.59
C ARG A 48 -5.14 -5.65 -7.17
N GLU A 49 -6.01 -4.65 -7.37
CA GLU A 49 -5.60 -3.31 -7.81
C GLU A 49 -4.58 -2.70 -6.81
N ILE A 50 -4.82 -2.85 -5.51
CA ILE A 50 -3.86 -2.43 -4.47
C ILE A 50 -2.52 -3.17 -4.60
N ALA A 51 -2.52 -4.47 -4.91
CA ALA A 51 -1.29 -5.23 -5.09
C ALA A 51 -0.50 -4.75 -6.33
N ASP A 52 -1.19 -4.40 -7.41
CA ASP A 52 -0.57 -3.83 -8.61
C ASP A 52 -0.01 -2.43 -8.35
N ASP A 53 -0.74 -1.59 -7.60
CA ASP A 53 -0.26 -0.26 -7.17
C ASP A 53 0.99 -0.37 -6.30
N ILE A 54 1.02 -1.34 -5.38
CA ILE A 54 2.18 -1.65 -4.53
C ILE A 54 3.41 -1.99 -5.39
N ASN A 55 3.26 -2.85 -6.39
CA ASN A 55 4.35 -3.20 -7.31
C ASN A 55 4.85 -1.96 -8.08
N THR A 56 3.94 -1.10 -8.52
CA THR A 56 4.29 0.15 -9.20
C THR A 56 5.09 1.07 -8.29
N VAL A 57 4.66 1.24 -7.04
CA VAL A 57 5.38 2.05 -6.04
C VAL A 57 6.78 1.51 -5.78
N VAL A 58 6.95 0.19 -5.65
CA VAL A 58 8.27 -0.43 -5.48
C VAL A 58 9.17 -0.10 -6.66
N SER A 59 8.70 -0.32 -7.89
CA SER A 59 9.48 -0.02 -9.11
C SER A 59 9.92 1.44 -9.17
N THR A 60 9.01 2.38 -8.90
CA THR A 60 9.33 3.82 -8.90
C THR A 60 10.35 4.18 -7.82
N MET A 61 10.28 3.54 -6.64
CA MET A 61 11.24 3.77 -5.57
C MET A 61 12.62 3.20 -5.89
N GLU A 62 12.71 2.06 -6.58
CA GLU A 62 13.99 1.51 -7.07
C GLU A 62 14.65 2.43 -8.10
N GLU A 63 13.85 2.99 -9.02
CA GLU A 63 14.32 4.01 -9.97
C GLU A 63 14.83 5.26 -9.26
N LEU A 64 14.09 5.74 -8.24
CA LEU A 64 14.50 6.88 -7.42
C LEU A 64 15.81 6.58 -6.66
N GLY A 65 15.96 5.37 -6.11
CA GLY A 65 17.19 4.93 -5.45
C GLY A 65 18.39 4.97 -6.40
N THR A 66 18.23 4.42 -7.60
CA THR A 66 19.26 4.45 -8.65
C THR A 66 19.61 5.88 -9.08
N ALA A 67 18.61 6.74 -9.24
CA ALA A 67 18.83 8.15 -9.57
C ALA A 67 19.58 8.88 -8.44
N SER A 68 19.23 8.63 -7.17
CA SER A 68 19.93 9.20 -6.02
C SER A 68 21.38 8.73 -5.91
N GLU A 69 21.67 7.46 -6.19
CA GLU A 69 23.06 6.95 -6.27
C GLU A 69 23.88 7.69 -7.33
N ARG A 70 23.31 7.90 -8.52
CA ARG A 70 23.97 8.66 -9.59
C ARG A 70 24.24 10.10 -9.18
N ILE A 71 23.29 10.74 -8.49
CA ILE A 71 23.48 12.10 -7.95
C ILE A 71 24.58 12.09 -6.89
N GLY A 72 24.62 11.09 -6.00
CA GLY A 72 25.68 10.93 -5.01
C GLY A 72 27.07 10.88 -5.62
N ALA A 73 27.26 10.08 -6.68
CA ALA A 73 28.52 10.00 -7.41
C ALA A 73 28.92 11.35 -8.06
N ILE A 74 27.95 12.11 -8.59
CA ILE A 74 28.21 13.45 -9.14
C ILE A 74 28.65 14.41 -8.03
N VAL A 75 27.97 14.38 -6.87
CA VAL A 75 28.30 15.22 -5.72
C VAL A 75 29.73 14.96 -5.23
N GLU A 76 30.15 13.69 -5.15
CA GLU A 76 31.53 13.32 -4.80
C GLU A 76 32.57 13.89 -5.78
N VAL A 77 32.26 13.86 -7.09
CA VAL A 77 33.14 14.47 -8.10
C VAL A 77 33.23 15.99 -7.95
N ILE A 78 32.12 16.67 -7.67
CA ILE A 78 32.12 18.13 -7.48
C ILE A 78 32.89 18.50 -6.20
N ASP A 79 32.76 17.71 -5.14
CA ASP A 79 33.51 17.90 -3.89
C ASP A 79 35.02 17.81 -4.13
N ALA A 80 35.45 16.78 -4.88
CA ALA A 80 36.85 16.63 -5.28
C ALA A 80 37.36 17.79 -6.16
N ILE A 81 36.52 18.31 -7.06
CA ILE A 81 36.85 19.49 -7.89
C ILE A 81 36.99 20.74 -7.02
N ALA A 82 36.11 20.93 -6.03
CA ALA A 82 36.16 22.05 -5.11
C ALA A 82 37.45 22.00 -4.27
N ASP A 83 37.81 20.85 -3.73
CA ASP A 83 39.06 20.66 -2.99
C ASP A 83 40.30 20.91 -3.87
N GLN A 84 40.31 20.42 -5.10
CA GLN A 84 41.40 20.67 -6.05
C GLN A 84 41.50 22.15 -6.41
N THR A 85 40.37 22.83 -6.60
CA THR A 85 40.31 24.26 -6.89
C THR A 85 40.81 25.08 -5.70
N ASN A 86 40.45 24.69 -4.48
CA ASN A 86 40.94 25.31 -3.25
C ASN A 86 42.47 25.19 -3.14
N LEU A 87 43.03 24.02 -3.43
CA LEU A 87 44.48 23.78 -3.42
C LEU A 87 45.20 24.59 -4.52
N LEU A 88 44.62 24.68 -5.72
CA LEU A 88 45.14 25.51 -6.81
C LEU A 88 45.14 27.00 -6.44
N ALA A 89 44.05 27.48 -5.84
CA ALA A 89 43.93 28.85 -5.38
C ALA A 89 44.95 29.19 -4.28
N LEU A 90 45.20 28.27 -3.35
CA LEU A 90 46.23 28.41 -2.33
C LEU A 90 47.63 28.53 -2.96
N ASN A 91 47.97 27.67 -3.92
CA ASN A 91 49.25 27.74 -4.62
C ASN A 91 49.41 29.07 -5.39
N ALA A 92 48.34 29.55 -6.02
CA ALA A 92 48.33 30.85 -6.70
C ALA A 92 48.53 32.01 -5.73
N ALA A 93 47.92 31.96 -4.54
CA ALA A 93 48.10 32.97 -3.49
C ALA A 93 49.56 33.00 -2.98
N ILE A 94 50.18 31.83 -2.81
CA ILE A 94 51.60 31.71 -2.41
C ILE A 94 52.51 32.32 -3.47
N GLU A 95 52.29 32.01 -4.75
CA GLU A 95 53.12 32.53 -5.83
C GLU A 95 52.90 34.03 -6.06
N ALA A 96 51.67 34.52 -5.87
CA ALA A 96 51.38 35.96 -5.88
C ALA A 96 52.11 36.70 -4.75
N ALA A 97 52.20 36.11 -3.55
CA ALA A 97 52.99 36.68 -2.46
C ALA A 97 54.50 36.73 -2.76
N ARG A 98 55.02 35.78 -3.55
CA ARG A 98 56.43 35.78 -4.00
C ARG A 98 56.74 36.87 -5.02
N ALA A 99 55.77 37.28 -5.83
CA ALA A 99 55.92 38.34 -6.83
C ALA A 99 55.83 39.76 -6.24
N ASP A 100 55.67 39.88 -4.91
CA ASP A 100 55.63 41.13 -4.14
C ASP A 100 54.63 42.14 -4.75
N GLU A 101 55.05 43.36 -5.10
CA GLU A 101 54.15 44.38 -5.65
C GLU A 101 53.50 43.99 -6.99
N HIS A 102 54.16 43.17 -7.81
CA HIS A 102 53.62 42.70 -9.09
C HIS A 102 52.53 41.64 -8.92
N GLY A 103 52.45 40.98 -7.75
CA GLY A 103 51.51 39.91 -7.47
C GLY A 103 50.20 40.34 -6.79
N ARG A 104 50.08 41.60 -6.33
CA ARG A 104 48.92 42.04 -5.51
C ARG A 104 47.56 41.80 -6.17
N GLY A 105 47.43 42.03 -7.47
CA GLY A 105 46.19 41.77 -8.20
C GLY A 105 45.83 40.28 -8.28
N PHE A 106 46.85 39.43 -8.51
CA PHE A 106 46.67 37.97 -8.53
C PHE A 106 46.35 37.41 -7.15
N ALA A 107 46.91 37.97 -6.08
CA ALA A 107 46.61 37.55 -4.70
C ALA A 107 45.13 37.73 -4.36
N VAL A 108 44.51 38.85 -4.77
CA VAL A 108 43.08 39.11 -4.53
C VAL A 108 42.20 38.11 -5.29
N VAL A 109 42.55 37.81 -6.55
CA VAL A 109 41.81 36.81 -7.34
C VAL A 109 41.95 35.41 -6.74
N ALA A 110 43.16 35.03 -6.32
CA ALA A 110 43.41 33.74 -5.70
C ALA A 110 42.60 33.55 -4.41
N ASP A 111 42.53 34.57 -3.55
CA ASP A 111 41.72 34.52 -2.33
C ASP A 111 40.21 34.40 -2.61
N GLU A 112 39.70 35.06 -3.66
CA GLU A 112 38.29 34.96 -4.04
C GLU A 112 37.95 33.58 -4.61
N VAL A 113 38.82 33.01 -5.45
CA VAL A 113 38.67 31.63 -5.93
C VAL A 113 38.71 30.64 -4.78
N ARG A 114 39.59 30.85 -3.79
CA ARG A 114 39.68 30.01 -2.59
C ARG A 114 38.36 30.00 -1.81
N LYS A 115 37.78 31.17 -1.56
CA LYS A 115 36.47 31.29 -0.86
C LYS A 115 35.34 30.63 -1.64
N LEU A 116 35.31 30.79 -2.96
CA LEU A 116 34.31 30.14 -3.82
C LEU A 116 34.45 28.62 -3.76
N ALA A 117 35.67 28.09 -3.78
CA ALA A 117 35.94 26.66 -3.65
C ALA A 117 35.49 26.12 -2.28
N GLU A 118 35.79 26.82 -1.18
CA GLU A 118 35.32 26.45 0.17
C GLU A 118 33.79 26.44 0.28
N SER A 119 33.13 27.46 -0.28
CA SER A 119 31.67 27.57 -0.32
C SER A 119 31.03 26.46 -1.17
N SER A 120 31.66 26.14 -2.31
CA SER A 120 31.24 25.01 -3.15
C SER A 120 31.35 23.68 -2.41
N ALA A 121 32.48 23.43 -1.72
CA ALA A 121 32.70 22.23 -0.91
C ALA A 121 31.74 22.11 0.28
N GLN A 122 31.30 23.23 0.85
CA GLN A 122 30.25 23.20 1.87
C GLN A 122 28.91 22.80 1.27
N SER A 123 28.54 23.40 0.13
CA SER A 123 27.27 23.14 -0.54
C SER A 123 27.17 21.69 -1.03
N THR A 124 28.26 21.12 -1.57
CA THR A 124 28.31 19.70 -1.98
C THR A 124 28.10 18.77 -0.80
N ARG A 125 28.70 19.05 0.37
CA ARG A 125 28.49 18.24 1.58
C ARG A 125 27.05 18.28 2.07
N GLU A 126 26.40 19.44 2.03
CA GLU A 126 24.98 19.59 2.38
C GLU A 126 24.09 18.81 1.41
N ILE A 127 24.34 18.91 0.09
CA ILE A 127 23.64 18.11 -0.93
C ILE A 127 23.88 16.62 -0.71
N GLY A 128 25.12 16.22 -0.40
CA GLY A 128 25.47 14.83 -0.13
C GLY A 128 24.68 14.24 1.05
N GLN A 129 24.45 15.02 2.10
CA GLN A 129 23.59 14.60 3.21
C GLN A 129 22.13 14.44 2.76
N LEU A 130 21.59 15.39 1.99
CA LEU A 130 20.23 15.29 1.44
C LEU A 130 20.06 14.04 0.57
N VAL A 131 21.04 13.71 -0.26
CA VAL A 131 21.02 12.50 -1.10
C VAL A 131 20.98 11.23 -0.24
N LYS A 132 21.80 11.16 0.82
CA LYS A 132 21.78 10.02 1.75
C LYS A 132 20.44 9.88 2.48
N ASP A 133 19.86 11.00 2.90
CA ASP A 133 18.55 11.01 3.54
C ASP A 133 17.46 10.53 2.58
N ILE A 134 17.50 10.94 1.31
CA ILE A 134 16.60 10.44 0.26
C ILE A 134 16.77 8.93 0.08
N GLN A 135 18.00 8.43 -0.07
CA GLN A 135 18.27 6.99 -0.21
C GLN A 135 17.72 6.19 0.98
N ALA A 136 17.93 6.66 2.21
CA ALA A 136 17.44 6.01 3.41
C ALA A 136 15.91 5.95 3.46
N LYS A 137 15.24 7.07 3.13
CA LYS A 137 13.77 7.14 3.08
C LYS A 137 13.18 6.29 1.97
N THR A 138 13.80 6.27 0.79
CA THR A 138 13.41 5.40 -0.33
C THR A 138 13.46 3.94 0.09
N ALA A 139 14.54 3.51 0.75
CA ALA A 139 14.66 2.14 1.26
C ALA A 139 13.62 1.81 2.34
N GLU A 140 13.25 2.77 3.19
CA GLU A 140 12.17 2.61 4.16
C GLU A 140 10.81 2.43 3.50
N VAL A 141 10.49 3.25 2.49
CA VAL A 141 9.26 3.14 1.72
C VAL A 141 9.16 1.77 1.05
N VAL A 142 10.23 1.31 0.39
CA VAL A 142 10.25 -0.04 -0.23
C VAL A 142 9.91 -1.11 0.81
N ARG A 143 10.57 -1.13 1.97
CA ARG A 143 10.28 -2.13 3.02
C ARG A 143 8.83 -2.09 3.50
N SER A 144 8.29 -0.89 3.73
CA SER A 144 6.90 -0.70 4.19
C SER A 144 5.88 -1.15 3.14
N THR A 145 6.16 -0.83 1.88
CA THR A 145 5.31 -1.20 0.73
C THR A 145 5.35 -2.70 0.47
N THR A 146 6.52 -3.36 0.53
CA THR A 146 6.62 -4.82 0.44
C THR A 146 5.83 -5.50 1.56
N ALA A 147 5.94 -5.03 2.80
CA ALA A 147 5.16 -5.57 3.92
C ALA A 147 3.65 -5.36 3.72
N SER A 148 3.24 -4.26 3.10
CA SER A 148 1.85 -4.00 2.72
C SER A 148 1.38 -4.96 1.62
N GLY A 149 2.26 -5.32 0.68
CA GLY A 149 1.99 -6.33 -0.36
C GLY A 149 1.65 -7.69 0.24
N THR A 150 2.46 -8.18 1.18
CA THR A 150 2.18 -9.45 1.88
C THR A 150 0.84 -9.42 2.63
N LYS A 151 0.48 -8.28 3.22
CA LYS A 151 -0.84 -8.12 3.88
C LYS A 151 -1.99 -8.14 2.88
N ALA A 152 -1.81 -7.53 1.71
CA ALA A 152 -2.81 -7.57 0.64
C ALA A 152 -3.02 -8.99 0.12
N GLU A 153 -1.95 -9.77 -0.06
CA GLU A 153 -2.02 -11.19 -0.43
C GLU A 153 -2.80 -12.02 0.61
N SER A 154 -2.48 -11.86 1.90
CA SER A 154 -3.23 -12.52 2.97
C SER A 154 -4.71 -12.10 2.99
N GLY A 155 -4.99 -10.82 2.75
CA GLY A 155 -6.35 -10.30 2.58
C GLY A 155 -7.11 -10.96 1.42
N LEU A 156 -6.42 -11.21 0.32
CA LEU A 156 -6.98 -11.88 -0.85
C LEU A 156 -7.35 -13.35 -0.55
N GLU A 157 -6.51 -14.07 0.18
CA GLU A 157 -6.79 -15.44 0.62
C GLU A 157 -8.02 -15.50 1.53
N MET A 158 -8.11 -14.59 2.50
CA MET A 158 -9.26 -14.49 3.41
C MET A 158 -10.55 -14.14 2.66
N ALA A 159 -10.49 -13.18 1.74
CA ALA A 159 -11.63 -12.81 0.90
C ALA A 159 -12.08 -13.98 0.02
N ALA A 160 -11.14 -14.73 -0.57
CA ALA A 160 -11.45 -15.92 -1.36
C ALA A 160 -12.12 -17.02 -0.52
N LEU A 161 -11.68 -17.22 0.73
CA LEU A 161 -12.33 -18.14 1.67
C LEU A 161 -13.75 -17.68 2.00
N ALA A 162 -13.94 -16.40 2.34
CA ALA A 162 -15.25 -15.84 2.61
C ALA A 162 -16.20 -16.00 1.42
N GLY A 163 -15.71 -15.76 0.21
CA GLY A 163 -16.48 -15.93 -1.04
C GLY A 163 -16.97 -17.36 -1.23
N ARG A 164 -16.12 -18.37 -0.97
CA ARG A 164 -16.52 -19.78 -1.02
C ARG A 164 -17.61 -20.11 0.00
N THR A 165 -17.42 -19.69 1.25
CA THR A 165 -18.42 -19.95 2.31
C THR A 165 -19.77 -19.29 2.01
N ILE A 166 -19.76 -18.08 1.46
CA ILE A 166 -20.98 -17.38 1.05
C ILE A 166 -21.66 -18.08 -0.13
N ALA A 167 -20.88 -18.61 -1.08
CA ALA A 167 -21.42 -19.34 -2.23
C ALA A 167 -22.15 -20.65 -1.85
N ASP A 168 -21.87 -21.22 -0.68
CA ASP A 168 -22.55 -22.42 -0.17
C ASP A 168 -23.91 -22.12 0.49
N ILE A 169 -24.17 -20.87 0.88
CA ILE A 169 -25.41 -20.47 1.58
C ILE A 169 -26.65 -20.67 0.69
N PRO A 170 -26.69 -20.27 -0.60
CA PRO A 170 -27.84 -20.52 -1.47
C PRO A 170 -28.26 -21.99 -1.56
N SER A 171 -27.28 -22.92 -1.59
CA SER A 171 -27.54 -24.36 -1.59
C SER A 171 -28.20 -24.82 -0.29
N SER A 172 -27.70 -24.34 0.85
CA SER A 172 -28.24 -24.64 2.17
C SER A 172 -29.65 -24.06 2.34
N VAL A 173 -29.87 -22.84 1.89
CA VAL A 173 -31.19 -22.18 1.88
C VAL A 173 -32.18 -22.91 0.98
N SER A 174 -31.76 -23.37 -0.20
CA SER A 174 -32.62 -24.16 -1.09
C SER A 174 -33.10 -25.46 -0.42
N LYS A 175 -32.21 -26.15 0.30
CA LYS A 175 -32.57 -27.35 1.09
C LYS A 175 -33.55 -27.01 2.21
N ALA A 176 -33.32 -25.92 2.94
CA ALA A 176 -34.22 -25.46 4.00
C ALA A 176 -35.62 -25.15 3.46
N ASN A 177 -35.72 -24.44 2.33
CA ASN A 177 -36.99 -24.12 1.69
C ASN A 177 -37.78 -25.37 1.28
N ARG A 178 -37.13 -26.43 0.77
CA ARG A 178 -37.80 -27.70 0.46
C ARG A 178 -38.39 -28.37 1.69
N LEU A 179 -37.68 -28.38 2.81
CA LEU A 179 -38.18 -28.93 4.07
C LEU A 179 -39.36 -28.12 4.61
N ILE A 180 -39.28 -26.79 4.51
CA ILE A 180 -40.36 -25.88 4.91
C ILE A 180 -41.62 -26.12 4.07
N GLU A 181 -41.46 -26.32 2.75
CA GLU A 181 -42.57 -26.64 1.85
C GLU A 181 -43.24 -27.97 2.21
N GLN A 182 -42.45 -29.01 2.50
CA GLN A 182 -42.97 -30.30 2.99
C GLN A 182 -43.76 -30.15 4.31
N ILE A 183 -43.25 -29.38 5.27
CA ILE A 183 -43.96 -29.10 6.53
C ILE A 183 -45.26 -28.34 6.27
N SER A 184 -45.22 -27.31 5.41
CA SER A 184 -46.42 -26.54 5.08
C SER A 184 -47.47 -27.37 4.35
N MET A 185 -47.09 -28.36 3.55
CA MET A 185 -48.03 -29.29 2.92
C MET A 185 -48.64 -30.24 3.95
N ALA A 186 -47.81 -30.87 4.78
CA ALA A 186 -48.26 -31.80 5.83
C ALA A 186 -49.15 -31.14 6.89
N ALA A 187 -48.98 -29.83 7.14
CA ALA A 187 -49.84 -29.05 8.03
C ALA A 187 -51.15 -28.56 7.38
N ARG A 188 -51.38 -28.82 6.09
CA ARG A 188 -52.64 -28.49 5.40
C ARG A 188 -53.50 -29.70 5.10
N GLU A 189 -52.92 -30.91 5.13
CA GLU A 189 -53.64 -32.19 5.15
C GLU A 189 -54.32 -32.43 6.50
#